data_AF-A0AAD9DR15-F1
#
_entry.id   AF-A0AAD9DR15-F1
#
_cell.length_a   1.000
_cell.length_b   1.000
_cell.length_c   1.000
_cell.angle_alpha   90.00
_cell.angle_beta   90.00
_cell.angle_gamma   90.00
#
_symmetry.space_group_name_H-M   'P 1'
#
loop_
_entity.id
_entity.type
_entity.pdbx_description
1 polymer ?
#
loop_
_entity_poly.entity_id
_entity_poly.type
_entity_poly.pdbx_seq_one_letter_code
_entity_poly.pdbx_strand_id
1 'polypeptide(L)'
;MARTIGKKRKITQQILMLAVEHQFVTPLTALLVESSDTDGPERLLADSPKDPKQGCCPGAGPSTSKITFVNSKPPIPSWVTPVTPSPSEAQTIHVVENDPHFIVHLPKSGMDVCFNVDSKPGHVLSLVSDPDAGIVVNGQLVGSKKMKNDKLNTYFGTISVYSRAAGVKVVVSTNSISLMEGRNNHSFSWGGTAELSLHRVKVAIEKEQKVTVVIDKISVMVMLHRVWKKHPINVDFLGIYMPSDNQYSAQVHGLIGQFAIEPEVKVFDVREGTEPEKKAATMEVKGNKLTVTR
;
A
#
# COMPACT_ATOMS: atom_id res chain seq x y z
N MET A 1 -31.47 -31.12 -0.71
CA MET A 1 -32.59 -30.65 0.13
C MET A 1 -33.57 -29.86 -0.74
N ALA A 2 -34.77 -30.38 -0.95
CA ALA A 2 -35.80 -29.78 -1.80
C ALA A 2 -36.32 -28.46 -1.18
N ARG A 3 -35.78 -27.32 -1.66
CA ARG A 3 -36.26 -25.98 -1.30
C ARG A 3 -37.49 -25.68 -2.15
N THR A 4 -38.65 -25.64 -1.53
CA THR A 4 -39.94 -25.28 -2.15
C THR A 4 -39.80 -24.07 -3.07
N ILE A 5 -40.46 -24.11 -4.23
CA ILE A 5 -40.43 -23.06 -5.26
C ILE A 5 -40.66 -21.66 -4.64
N GLY A 6 -41.55 -21.56 -3.66
CA GLY A 6 -41.81 -20.31 -2.92
C GLY A 6 -40.60 -19.77 -2.15
N LYS A 7 -39.80 -20.62 -1.50
CA LYS A 7 -38.57 -20.19 -0.80
C LYS A 7 -37.50 -19.71 -1.76
N LYS A 8 -37.36 -20.38 -2.91
CA LYS A 8 -36.44 -19.94 -3.97
C LYS A 8 -36.85 -18.56 -4.49
N ARG A 9 -38.15 -18.36 -4.77
CA ARG A 9 -38.68 -17.08 -5.23
C ARG A 9 -38.41 -15.93 -4.24
N LYS A 10 -38.62 -16.16 -2.94
CA LYS A 10 -38.36 -15.14 -1.90
C LYS A 10 -36.88 -14.75 -1.83
N ILE A 11 -35.97 -15.74 -1.94
CA ILE A 11 -34.53 -15.49 -1.94
C ILE A 11 -34.10 -14.74 -3.21
N THR A 12 -34.59 -15.16 -4.39
CA THR A 12 -34.30 -14.48 -5.66
C THR A 12 -34.73 -13.02 -5.64
N GLN A 13 -35.92 -12.71 -5.09
CA GLN A 13 -36.39 -11.33 -4.93
C GLN A 13 -35.48 -10.52 -4.02
N GLN A 14 -35.00 -11.10 -2.91
CA GLN A 14 -34.12 -10.40 -1.98
C GLN A 14 -32.73 -10.13 -2.60
N ILE A 15 -32.18 -11.08 -3.35
CA ILE A 15 -30.90 -10.89 -4.07
C ILE A 15 -31.03 -9.81 -5.13
N LEU A 16 -32.11 -9.85 -5.92
CA LEU A 16 -32.38 -8.85 -6.96
C LEU A 16 -32.47 -7.44 -6.38
N MET A 17 -33.21 -7.27 -5.27
CA MET A 17 -33.37 -5.98 -4.60
C MET A 17 -32.02 -5.41 -4.13
N LEU A 18 -31.20 -6.22 -3.46
CA LEU A 18 -29.88 -5.82 -2.98
C LEU A 18 -28.91 -5.49 -4.13
N ALA A 19 -28.98 -6.25 -5.22
CA ALA A 19 -28.13 -6.03 -6.39
C ALA A 19 -28.44 -4.69 -7.07
N VAL A 20 -29.72 -4.31 -7.16
CA VAL A 20 -30.15 -3.02 -7.71
C VAL A 20 -29.79 -1.87 -6.76
N GLU A 21 -30.06 -2.03 -5.46
CA GLU A 21 -29.77 -1.01 -4.42
C GLU A 21 -28.29 -0.63 -4.35
N HIS A 22 -27.40 -1.62 -4.45
CA HIS A 22 -25.95 -1.42 -4.37
C HIS A 22 -25.23 -1.47 -5.73
N GLN A 23 -25.97 -1.40 -6.85
CA GLN A 23 -25.42 -1.35 -8.21
C GLN A 23 -24.45 -2.49 -8.55
N PHE A 24 -24.74 -3.71 -8.06
CA PHE A 24 -23.96 -4.90 -8.38
C PHE A 24 -24.49 -5.61 -9.63
N VAL A 25 -23.58 -5.97 -10.53
CA VAL A 25 -23.84 -6.94 -11.61
C VAL A 25 -23.76 -8.34 -11.01
N THR A 26 -24.87 -9.08 -11.06
CA THR A 26 -25.03 -10.43 -10.48
C THR A 26 -25.64 -11.37 -11.52
N PRO A 27 -25.72 -12.70 -11.31
CA PRO A 27 -26.42 -13.59 -12.24
C PRO A 27 -27.93 -13.26 -12.42
N LEU A 28 -28.47 -12.32 -11.65
CA LEU A 28 -29.85 -11.84 -11.73
C LEU A 28 -29.96 -10.37 -12.21
N THR A 29 -28.84 -9.68 -12.44
CA THR A 29 -28.80 -8.26 -12.84
C THR A 29 -27.72 -8.02 -13.90
N ALA A 30 -28.04 -7.19 -14.89
CA ALA A 30 -27.12 -6.78 -15.95
C ALA A 30 -27.00 -5.25 -15.96
N LEU A 31 -25.85 -4.74 -16.37
CA LEU A 31 -25.67 -3.31 -16.62
C LEU A 31 -25.72 -3.05 -18.12
N LEU A 32 -26.68 -2.23 -18.55
CA LEU A 32 -26.78 -1.73 -19.91
C LEU A 32 -26.24 -0.30 -19.96
N VAL A 33 -25.27 -0.06 -20.83
CA VAL A 33 -24.74 1.27 -21.13
C VAL A 33 -25.22 1.64 -22.53
N GLU A 34 -26.01 2.70 -22.62
CA GLU A 34 -26.50 3.26 -23.88
C GLU A 34 -25.85 4.62 -24.10
N SER A 35 -25.23 4.84 -25.26
CA SER A 35 -24.79 6.17 -25.70
C SER A 35 -25.73 6.69 -26.79
N SER A 36 -26.04 7.98 -26.74
CA SER A 36 -26.83 8.67 -27.75
C SER A 36 -25.96 9.72 -28.43
N ASP A 37 -24.91 9.27 -29.11
CA ASP A 37 -24.08 10.14 -29.93
C ASP A 37 -24.44 10.02 -31.42
N THR A 38 -24.11 11.07 -32.16
CA THR A 38 -24.49 11.37 -33.55
C THR A 38 -24.11 10.33 -34.61
N ASP A 39 -23.35 9.29 -34.28
CA ASP A 39 -22.95 8.18 -35.17
C ASP A 39 -23.76 6.87 -34.98
N GLY A 40 -24.80 6.90 -34.14
CA GLY A 40 -25.75 5.80 -33.93
C GLY A 40 -25.78 5.29 -32.49
N PRO A 41 -26.88 4.67 -32.04
CA PRO A 41 -27.00 4.22 -30.65
C PRO A 41 -26.09 3.00 -30.41
N GLU A 42 -24.99 3.18 -29.68
CA GLU A 42 -24.18 2.06 -29.18
C GLU A 42 -24.74 1.54 -27.86
N ARG A 43 -24.81 0.21 -27.75
CA ARG A 43 -25.32 -0.50 -26.57
C ARG A 43 -24.29 -1.52 -26.09
N LEU A 44 -23.81 -1.36 -24.86
CA LEU A 44 -22.90 -2.30 -24.20
C LEU A 44 -23.64 -2.98 -23.05
N LEU A 45 -23.52 -4.32 -22.96
CA LEU A 45 -24.12 -5.13 -21.91
C LEU A 45 -23.02 -5.79 -21.07
N ALA A 46 -23.06 -5.59 -19.76
CA ALA A 46 -22.19 -6.25 -18.80
C ALA A 46 -23.00 -7.18 -17.89
N ASP A 47 -22.77 -8.49 -18.08
CA ASP A 47 -23.38 -9.58 -17.31
C ASP A 47 -22.37 -10.23 -16.36
N SER A 48 -22.86 -10.94 -15.34
CA SER A 48 -21.99 -11.74 -14.47
C SER A 48 -21.37 -12.95 -15.19
N PRO A 49 -20.09 -13.27 -14.93
CA PRO A 49 -19.46 -14.48 -15.45
C PRO A 49 -20.24 -15.74 -15.06
N LYS A 50 -20.48 -16.63 -16.04
CA LYS A 50 -21.24 -17.87 -15.83
C LYS A 50 -20.47 -18.96 -15.07
N ASP A 51 -19.14 -18.84 -14.98
CA ASP A 51 -18.28 -19.80 -14.29
C ASP A 51 -17.42 -19.11 -13.20
N PRO A 52 -17.64 -19.39 -11.91
CA PRO A 52 -16.85 -18.80 -10.82
C PRO A 52 -15.40 -19.30 -10.79
N LYS A 53 -15.02 -20.29 -11.61
CA LYS A 53 -13.64 -20.81 -11.70
C LYS A 53 -12.82 -20.22 -12.84
N GLN A 54 -13.45 -19.54 -13.79
CA GLN A 54 -12.79 -18.85 -14.89
C GLN A 54 -13.02 -17.35 -14.72
N GLY A 55 -12.18 -16.68 -13.92
CA GLY A 55 -12.08 -15.23 -14.03
C GLY A 55 -11.61 -14.85 -15.44
N CYS A 56 -11.94 -13.64 -15.90
CA CYS A 56 -11.57 -13.10 -17.23
C CYS A 56 -10.04 -12.96 -17.49
N CYS A 57 -9.19 -13.60 -16.69
CA CYS A 57 -7.75 -13.63 -16.85
C CYS A 57 -7.27 -15.09 -16.73
N PRO A 58 -6.83 -15.74 -17.83
CA PRO A 58 -6.22 -17.06 -17.74
C PRO A 58 -4.80 -16.93 -17.16
N GLY A 59 -4.71 -17.05 -15.83
CA GLY A 59 -3.45 -17.29 -15.12
C GLY A 59 -3.04 -18.76 -15.26
N ALA A 60 -1.90 -18.97 -15.92
CA ALA A 60 -1.07 -20.18 -16.03
C ALA A 60 -1.52 -21.44 -15.25
N GLY A 61 -1.96 -22.46 -15.99
CA GLY A 61 -1.99 -23.87 -15.60
C GLY A 61 -1.66 -24.75 -16.82
N PRO A 62 -0.99 -25.90 -16.65
CA PRO A 62 -0.30 -26.56 -17.75
C PRO A 62 -1.28 -27.38 -18.58
N SER A 63 -1.57 -26.94 -19.80
CA SER A 63 -2.15 -27.80 -20.81
C SER A 63 -1.59 -27.46 -22.17
N THR A 64 -1.01 -28.48 -22.77
CA THR A 64 -0.43 -28.56 -24.10
C THR A 64 -1.45 -28.18 -25.17
N SER A 65 -1.23 -27.06 -25.85
CA SER A 65 -1.66 -26.81 -27.24
C SER A 65 -0.95 -25.55 -27.75
N LYS A 66 -0.13 -25.69 -28.79
CA LYS A 66 0.50 -24.55 -29.48
C LYS A 66 -0.59 -23.77 -30.21
N ILE A 67 -0.94 -22.58 -29.72
CA ILE A 67 -1.71 -21.59 -30.47
C ILE A 67 -0.78 -20.41 -30.72
N THR A 68 -0.43 -20.21 -31.98
CA THR A 68 0.34 -19.04 -32.45
C THR A 68 -0.60 -17.83 -32.41
N PHE A 69 -0.37 -16.91 -31.47
CA PHE A 69 -1.05 -15.61 -31.47
C PHE A 69 -0.37 -14.71 -32.50
N VAL A 70 -1.07 -14.44 -33.61
CA VAL A 70 -0.72 -13.36 -34.53
C VAL A 70 -1.12 -12.05 -33.86
N ASN A 71 -0.13 -11.21 -33.56
CA ASN A 71 -0.33 -9.92 -32.91
C ASN A 71 -0.75 -8.88 -33.95
N SER A 72 -2.04 -8.83 -34.32
CA SER A 72 -2.58 -7.75 -35.16
C SER A 72 -3.26 -6.71 -34.29
N LYS A 73 -2.58 -5.56 -34.12
CA LYS A 73 -3.12 -4.33 -33.50
C LYS A 73 -4.12 -3.71 -34.50
N PRO A 74 -5.42 -3.51 -34.16
CA PRO A 74 -6.33 -2.81 -35.05
C PRO A 74 -5.94 -1.32 -35.15
N PRO A 75 -6.08 -0.68 -36.33
CA PRO A 75 -5.74 0.72 -36.51
C PRO A 75 -6.78 1.62 -35.82
N ILE A 76 -6.29 2.65 -35.15
CA ILE A 76 -7.10 3.70 -34.51
C ILE A 76 -7.58 4.65 -35.63
N PRO A 77 -8.88 5.00 -35.71
CA PRO A 77 -9.39 5.96 -36.70
C PRO A 77 -8.84 7.38 -36.50
N SER A 78 -8.60 8.08 -37.61
CA SER A 78 -7.88 9.35 -37.73
C SER A 78 -8.53 10.59 -37.08
N TRP A 79 -9.64 10.43 -36.35
CA TRP A 79 -10.41 11.55 -35.78
C TRP A 79 -10.50 11.52 -34.24
N VAL A 80 -9.83 10.57 -33.59
CA VAL A 80 -9.65 10.60 -32.13
C VAL A 80 -8.46 11.50 -31.79
N THR A 81 -8.71 12.74 -31.42
CA THR A 81 -7.74 13.55 -30.67
C THR A 81 -7.84 13.18 -29.18
N PRO A 82 -6.81 12.58 -28.57
CA PRO A 82 -6.80 12.38 -27.13
C PRO A 82 -6.77 13.76 -26.46
N VAL A 83 -7.83 14.08 -25.74
CA VAL A 83 -7.83 15.16 -24.75
C VAL A 83 -6.84 14.73 -23.68
N THR A 84 -5.78 15.50 -23.48
CA THR A 84 -4.75 15.25 -22.47
C THR A 84 -5.36 15.44 -21.07
N PRO A 85 -5.63 14.39 -20.27
CA PRO A 85 -5.59 14.58 -18.84
C PRO A 85 -4.13 14.82 -18.45
N SER A 86 -3.92 15.77 -17.53
CA SER A 86 -2.66 16.03 -16.84
C SER A 86 -1.91 14.73 -16.53
N PRO A 87 -0.57 14.70 -16.57
CA PRO A 87 0.19 13.48 -16.31
C PRO A 87 -0.01 13.04 -14.86
N SER A 88 -1.06 12.27 -14.61
CA SER A 88 -1.07 11.27 -13.56
C SER A 88 0.00 10.29 -14.00
N GLU A 89 1.16 10.38 -13.36
CA GLU A 89 2.18 9.35 -13.41
C GLU A 89 1.47 8.01 -13.26
N ALA A 90 1.33 7.30 -14.38
CA ALA A 90 1.10 5.88 -14.35
C ALA A 90 2.34 5.34 -13.67
N GLN A 91 2.27 5.15 -12.35
CA GLN A 91 3.22 4.33 -11.63
C GLN A 91 3.19 3.00 -12.35
N THR A 92 4.18 2.79 -13.22
CA THR A 92 4.65 1.48 -13.57
C THR A 92 4.74 0.75 -12.25
N ILE A 93 3.88 -0.25 -12.05
CA ILE A 93 4.05 -1.18 -10.95
C ILE A 93 5.36 -1.88 -11.27
N HIS A 94 6.47 -1.27 -10.87
CA HIS A 94 7.73 -1.96 -10.72
C HIS A 94 7.38 -3.14 -9.84
N VAL A 95 7.67 -4.35 -10.32
CA VAL A 95 7.67 -5.52 -9.46
C VAL A 95 8.80 -5.27 -8.46
N VAL A 96 8.51 -4.51 -7.41
CA VAL A 96 9.51 -4.07 -6.45
C VAL A 96 9.97 -5.33 -5.72
N GLU A 97 11.28 -5.53 -5.67
CA GLU A 97 11.90 -6.43 -4.71
C GLU A 97 11.23 -6.19 -3.36
N ASN A 98 10.71 -7.26 -2.77
CA ASN A 98 9.70 -7.21 -1.72
C ASN A 98 10.34 -6.89 -0.35
N ASP A 99 11.17 -5.86 -0.31
CA ASP A 99 11.78 -5.30 0.88
C ASP A 99 11.13 -3.95 1.20
N PRO A 100 11.24 -3.43 2.44
CA PRO A 100 10.67 -2.13 2.77
C PRO A 100 11.37 -1.06 1.91
N HIS A 101 10.59 -0.42 1.04
CA HIS A 101 11.02 0.75 0.29
C HIS A 101 10.41 1.98 0.94
N PHE A 102 11.19 3.04 1.04
CA PHE A 102 10.75 4.33 1.53
C PHE A 102 10.71 5.30 0.37
N ILE A 103 9.66 6.11 0.35
CA ILE A 103 9.52 7.28 -0.52
C ILE A 103 9.43 8.46 0.42
N VAL A 104 10.40 9.38 0.31
CA VAL A 104 10.47 10.58 1.14
C VAL A 104 10.35 11.79 0.24
N HIS A 105 9.28 12.56 0.44
CA HIS A 105 9.07 13.81 -0.27
C HIS A 105 9.86 14.95 0.38
N LEU A 106 10.66 15.66 -0.40
CA LEU A 106 11.47 16.80 0.01
C LEU A 106 10.85 18.10 -0.56
N PRO A 107 9.98 18.79 0.21
CA PRO A 107 9.15 19.87 -0.33
C PRO A 107 9.91 21.13 -0.74
N LYS A 108 11.04 21.49 -0.10
CA LYS A 108 11.82 22.69 -0.48
C LYS A 108 12.53 22.50 -1.82
N SER A 109 12.94 21.27 -2.11
CA SER A 109 13.60 20.90 -3.36
C SER A 109 12.65 20.36 -4.43
N GLY A 110 11.42 19.99 -4.06
CA GLY A 110 10.41 19.44 -4.97
C GLY A 110 10.80 18.08 -5.53
N MET A 111 11.49 17.25 -4.74
CA MET A 111 12.02 15.95 -5.16
C MET A 111 11.54 14.83 -4.26
N ASP A 112 11.38 13.63 -4.83
CA ASP A 112 11.15 12.40 -4.07
C ASP A 112 12.42 11.56 -4.01
N VAL A 113 12.79 11.13 -2.81
CA VAL A 113 13.92 10.24 -2.57
C VAL A 113 13.38 8.85 -2.26
N CYS A 114 13.76 7.88 -3.09
CA CYS A 114 13.37 6.49 -2.95
C CYS A 114 14.58 5.65 -2.54
N PHE A 115 14.43 4.81 -1.51
CA PHE A 115 15.49 3.86 -1.12
C PHE A 115 14.90 2.58 -0.53
N ASN A 116 15.59 1.48 -0.78
CA ASN A 116 15.27 0.17 -0.22
C ASN A 116 16.06 -0.07 1.06
N VAL A 117 15.52 -0.88 1.97
CA VAL A 117 16.26 -1.38 3.13
C VAL A 117 16.48 -2.88 3.00
N ASP A 118 17.67 -3.24 2.55
CA ASP A 118 18.11 -4.63 2.49
C ASP A 118 18.60 -5.08 3.87
N SER A 119 17.70 -5.64 4.66
CA SER A 119 18.00 -6.12 6.01
C SER A 119 17.36 -7.49 6.25
N LYS A 120 17.64 -8.12 7.40
CA LYS A 120 17.25 -9.51 7.67
C LYS A 120 16.00 -9.57 8.55
N PRO A 121 15.19 -10.63 8.45
CA PRO A 121 14.10 -10.86 9.41
C PRO A 121 14.61 -10.81 10.86
N GLY A 122 13.81 -10.23 11.74
CA GLY A 122 14.15 -10.02 13.15
C GLY A 122 14.93 -8.73 13.42
N HIS A 123 15.59 -8.13 12.42
CA HIS A 123 16.26 -6.84 12.61
C HIS A 123 15.23 -5.74 12.94
N VAL A 124 15.67 -4.81 13.79
CA VAL A 124 14.87 -3.65 14.20
C VAL A 124 15.50 -2.40 13.59
N LEU A 125 14.73 -1.68 12.80
CA LEU A 125 15.12 -0.42 12.18
C LEU A 125 14.64 0.75 13.03
N SER A 126 15.53 1.69 13.34
CA SER A 126 15.15 2.96 13.95
C SER A 126 14.67 3.92 12.86
N LEU A 127 13.35 4.10 12.79
CA LEU A 127 12.72 4.93 11.76
C LEU A 127 12.80 6.40 12.14
N VAL A 128 12.43 6.71 13.37
CA VAL A 128 12.54 8.04 13.98
C VAL A 128 13.09 7.91 15.40
N SER A 129 14.05 8.77 15.73
CA SER A 129 14.54 8.97 17.08
C SER A 129 14.68 10.47 17.32
N ASP A 130 13.83 11.00 18.18
CA ASP A 130 13.81 12.41 18.55
C ASP A 130 14.00 12.53 20.08
N PRO A 131 15.22 12.79 20.56
CA PRO A 131 15.51 12.81 21.99
C PRO A 131 14.83 13.98 22.72
N ASP A 132 14.70 15.14 22.06
CA ASP A 132 14.14 16.35 22.68
C ASP A 132 12.61 16.27 22.76
N ALA A 133 11.95 15.76 21.71
CA ALA A 133 10.52 15.45 21.78
C ALA A 133 10.24 14.16 22.60
N GLY A 134 11.28 13.37 22.87
CA GLY A 134 11.18 12.09 23.57
C GLY A 134 10.42 11.03 22.79
N ILE A 135 10.46 11.07 21.45
CA ILE A 135 9.74 10.14 20.56
C ILE A 135 10.70 9.14 19.93
N VAL A 136 10.31 7.88 19.92
CA VAL A 136 11.03 6.82 19.19
C VAL A 136 10.04 5.98 18.41
N VAL A 137 10.32 5.80 17.11
CA VAL A 137 9.56 4.92 16.22
C VAL A 137 10.50 3.88 15.65
N ASN A 138 10.21 2.61 15.91
CA ASN A 138 10.99 1.48 15.42
C ASN A 138 10.11 0.52 14.63
N GLY A 139 10.68 -0.09 13.60
CA GLY A 139 10.05 -1.15 12.83
C GLY A 139 10.86 -2.44 12.86
N GLN A 140 10.24 -3.54 13.28
CA GLN A 140 10.85 -4.87 13.22
C GLN A 140 10.46 -5.59 11.94
N LEU A 141 11.46 -6.17 11.28
CA LEU A 141 11.28 -6.91 10.04
C LEU A 141 10.87 -8.36 10.28
N VAL A 142 10.02 -8.88 9.40
CA VAL A 142 9.65 -10.29 9.28
C VAL A 142 9.96 -10.76 7.85
N GLY A 143 10.24 -12.05 7.69
CA GLY A 143 10.53 -12.63 6.39
C GLY A 143 9.29 -13.20 5.70
N SER A 144 9.34 -13.32 4.38
CA SER A 144 8.45 -14.21 3.63
C SER A 144 8.61 -15.68 4.08
N LYS A 145 7.65 -16.53 3.72
CA LYS A 145 7.68 -17.97 4.05
C LYS A 145 8.71 -18.76 3.24
N LYS A 146 9.11 -18.23 2.09
CA LYS A 146 10.05 -18.86 1.15
C LYS A 146 10.97 -17.80 0.56
N MET A 147 12.19 -18.23 0.26
CA MET A 147 13.13 -17.45 -0.53
C MET A 147 12.65 -17.35 -1.98
N LYS A 148 12.94 -16.22 -2.62
CA LYS A 148 12.74 -15.97 -4.04
C LYS A 148 14.06 -15.43 -4.59
N ASN A 149 14.61 -16.05 -5.62
CA ASN A 149 15.89 -15.67 -6.22
C ASN A 149 17.02 -15.54 -5.18
N ASP A 150 17.19 -16.57 -4.34
CA ASP A 150 18.20 -16.62 -3.26
C ASP A 150 18.12 -15.51 -2.20
N LYS A 151 17.07 -14.68 -2.24
CA LYS A 151 16.77 -13.64 -1.25
C LYS A 151 15.51 -13.98 -0.46
N LEU A 152 15.55 -13.74 0.85
CA LEU A 152 14.36 -13.81 1.69
C LEU A 152 13.80 -12.40 1.85
N ASN A 153 12.68 -12.14 1.17
CA ASN A 153 12.00 -10.84 1.19
C ASN A 153 11.60 -10.46 2.62
N THR A 154 11.74 -9.18 2.95
CA THR A 154 11.44 -8.67 4.28
C THR A 154 10.33 -7.62 4.30
N TYR A 155 9.54 -7.60 5.36
CA TYR A 155 8.46 -6.63 5.54
C TYR A 155 8.40 -6.16 6.99
N PHE A 156 7.78 -5.02 7.26
CA PHE A 156 7.49 -4.65 8.65
C PHE A 156 6.41 -5.58 9.22
N GLY A 157 6.77 -6.37 10.24
CA GLY A 157 5.81 -7.19 10.97
C GLY A 157 5.34 -6.54 12.26
N THR A 158 6.12 -5.59 12.79
CA THR A 158 5.77 -4.84 14.00
C THR A 158 6.32 -3.43 13.92
N ILE A 159 5.47 -2.45 14.20
CA ILE A 159 5.83 -1.04 14.40
C ILE A 159 5.60 -0.69 15.86
N SER A 160 6.56 0.00 16.48
CA SER A 160 6.40 0.53 17.83
C SER A 160 6.61 2.03 17.84
N VAL A 161 5.74 2.73 18.56
CA VAL A 161 5.80 4.18 18.81
C VAL A 161 5.88 4.37 20.31
N TYR A 162 6.97 4.97 20.78
CA TYR A 162 7.21 5.25 22.19
C TYR A 162 7.32 6.76 22.42
N SER A 163 6.66 7.24 23.46
CA SER A 163 6.82 8.60 23.97
C SER A 163 7.27 8.57 25.42
N ARG A 164 8.47 9.11 25.67
CA ARG A 164 9.01 9.31 27.01
C ARG A 164 8.16 10.31 27.79
N ALA A 165 7.77 11.41 27.15
CA ALA A 165 7.02 12.49 27.78
C ALA A 165 5.62 12.04 28.24
N ALA A 166 4.98 11.13 27.50
CA ALA A 166 3.70 10.55 27.88
C ALA A 166 3.83 9.27 28.73
N GLY A 167 5.00 8.63 28.76
CA GLY A 167 5.16 7.31 29.39
C GLY A 167 4.37 6.20 28.68
N VAL A 168 4.11 6.39 27.38
CA VAL A 168 3.24 5.52 26.57
C VAL A 168 4.03 4.80 25.48
N LYS A 169 3.75 3.52 25.29
CA LYS A 169 4.27 2.70 24.18
C LYS A 169 3.11 2.05 23.44
N VAL A 170 2.97 2.37 22.15
CA VAL A 170 2.08 1.65 21.22
C VAL A 170 2.91 0.63 20.46
N VAL A 171 2.46 -0.62 20.38
CA VAL A 171 3.07 -1.67 19.56
C VAL A 171 1.99 -2.26 18.66
N VAL A 172 2.14 -2.05 17.37
CA VAL A 172 1.25 -2.52 16.31
C VAL A 172 1.93 -3.70 15.62
N SER A 173 1.36 -4.88 15.73
CA SER A 173 1.76 -6.05 14.95
C SER A 173 0.65 -6.43 13.96
N THR A 174 0.94 -7.35 13.04
CA THR A 174 -0.08 -7.86 12.12
C THR A 174 -1.20 -8.65 12.81
N ASN A 175 -1.00 -9.07 14.07
CA ASN A 175 -1.97 -9.89 14.82
C ASN A 175 -2.71 -9.11 15.91
N SER A 176 -2.08 -8.10 16.50
CA SER A 176 -2.62 -7.34 17.62
C SER A 176 -2.06 -5.93 17.68
N ILE A 177 -2.81 -5.07 18.37
CA ILE A 177 -2.39 -3.72 18.75
C ILE A 177 -2.31 -3.71 20.27
N SER A 178 -1.19 -3.27 20.83
CA SER A 178 -1.04 -3.11 22.28
C SER A 178 -0.61 -1.71 22.64
N LEU A 179 -1.09 -1.24 23.77
CA LEU A 179 -0.81 0.07 24.32
C LEU A 179 -0.43 -0.10 25.79
N MET A 180 0.78 0.31 26.12
CA MET A 180 1.31 0.29 27.48
C MET A 180 1.40 1.72 27.99
N GLU A 181 0.79 1.99 29.15
CA GLU A 181 0.85 3.26 29.87
C GLU A 181 1.29 2.98 31.31
N GLY A 182 2.56 3.24 31.62
CA GLY A 182 3.13 2.86 32.92
C GLY A 182 3.02 1.35 33.19
N ARG A 183 2.12 0.96 34.10
CA ARG A 183 1.82 -0.46 34.43
C ARG A 183 0.57 -0.99 33.73
N ASN A 184 -0.24 -0.13 33.12
CA ASN A 184 -1.45 -0.53 32.44
C ASN A 184 -1.11 -1.03 31.04
N ASN A 185 -1.78 -2.10 30.61
CA ASN A 185 -1.63 -2.65 29.28
C ASN A 185 -3.00 -2.91 28.68
N HIS A 186 -3.26 -2.30 27.54
CA HIS A 186 -4.48 -2.48 26.76
C HIS A 186 -4.13 -3.22 25.47
N SER A 187 -4.89 -4.25 25.15
CA SER A 187 -4.73 -5.02 23.91
C SER A 187 -6.00 -4.92 23.09
N PHE A 188 -5.83 -4.69 21.80
CA PHE A 188 -6.88 -4.60 20.80
C PHE A 188 -6.62 -5.59 19.67
N SER A 189 -7.69 -6.00 19.00
CA SER A 189 -7.61 -6.80 17.77
C SER A 189 -7.93 -5.94 16.56
N TRP A 190 -7.40 -6.32 15.40
CA TRP A 190 -7.74 -5.69 14.12
C TRP A 190 -9.23 -5.85 13.74
N GLY A 191 -9.96 -6.77 14.39
CA GLY A 191 -11.37 -7.03 14.09
C GLY A 191 -12.35 -5.97 14.61
N GLY A 192 -11.88 -4.99 15.38
CA GLY A 192 -12.70 -3.91 15.95
C GLY A 192 -12.17 -2.52 15.60
N THR A 193 -13.08 -1.55 15.62
CA THR A 193 -12.74 -0.13 15.60
C THR A 193 -12.71 0.38 17.03
N ALA A 194 -11.71 1.18 17.37
CA ALA A 194 -11.58 1.76 18.70
C ALA A 194 -10.88 3.12 18.61
N GLU A 195 -11.24 4.03 19.51
CA GLU A 195 -10.52 5.28 19.69
C GLU A 195 -10.18 5.42 21.17
N LEU A 196 -8.93 5.73 21.46
CA LEU A 196 -8.46 6.01 22.80
C LEU A 196 -7.77 7.36 22.82
N SER A 197 -8.20 8.21 23.73
CA SER A 197 -7.58 9.50 24.01
C SER A 197 -7.03 9.48 25.44
N LEU A 198 -5.70 9.46 25.54
CA LEU A 198 -4.94 9.65 26.78
C LEU A 198 -4.39 11.08 26.82
N HIS A 199 -3.76 11.46 27.92
CA HIS A 199 -3.08 12.74 27.99
C HIS A 199 -1.94 12.78 26.95
N ARG A 200 -2.01 13.71 25.99
CA ARG A 200 -1.06 13.90 24.87
C ARG A 200 -1.02 12.81 23.80
N VAL A 201 -1.69 11.68 23.99
CA VAL A 201 -1.69 10.56 23.04
C VAL A 201 -3.10 10.23 22.58
N LYS A 202 -3.30 10.14 21.28
CA LYS A 202 -4.52 9.59 20.68
C LYS A 202 -4.17 8.38 19.84
N VAL A 203 -4.92 7.30 20.00
CA VAL A 203 -4.81 6.08 19.20
C VAL A 203 -6.16 5.79 18.59
N ALA A 204 -6.24 5.82 17.26
CA ALA A 204 -7.43 5.44 16.50
C ALA A 204 -7.13 4.14 15.74
N ILE A 205 -7.98 3.14 15.92
CA ILE A 205 -7.90 1.83 15.27
C ILE A 205 -9.10 1.73 14.33
N GLU A 206 -8.82 1.54 13.05
CA GLU A 206 -9.82 1.27 12.02
C GLU A 206 -9.76 -0.21 11.64
N LYS A 207 -10.90 -0.88 11.77
CA LYS A 207 -11.05 -2.33 11.61
C LYS A 207 -10.38 -2.84 10.32
N GLU A 208 -9.47 -3.80 10.47
CA GLU A 208 -8.72 -4.48 9.41
C GLU A 208 -8.02 -3.53 8.40
N GLN A 209 -7.77 -2.28 8.78
CA GLN A 209 -7.20 -1.27 7.89
C GLN A 209 -5.95 -0.61 8.46
N LYS A 210 -6.10 0.25 9.48
CA LYS A 210 -4.99 1.07 9.97
C LYS A 210 -5.11 1.44 11.44
N VAL A 211 -3.97 1.79 12.01
CA VAL A 211 -3.85 2.40 13.33
C VAL A 211 -3.18 3.76 13.16
N THR A 212 -3.79 4.81 13.68
CA THR A 212 -3.19 6.15 13.75
C THR A 212 -2.84 6.46 15.18
N VAL A 213 -1.56 6.76 15.43
CA VAL A 213 -1.03 7.18 16.72
C VAL A 213 -0.62 8.65 16.60
N VAL A 214 -1.28 9.52 17.35
CA VAL A 214 -0.93 10.95 17.43
C VAL A 214 -0.37 11.23 18.81
N ILE A 215 0.82 11.79 18.86
CA ILE A 215 1.48 12.22 20.10
C ILE A 215 1.84 13.69 19.95
N ASP A 216 1.16 14.55 20.71
CA ASP A 216 1.22 16.01 20.56
C ASP A 216 0.97 16.45 19.10
N LYS A 217 2.04 16.76 18.35
CA LYS A 217 2.00 17.23 16.95
C LYS A 217 2.67 16.27 15.96
N ILE A 218 2.92 15.03 16.39
CA ILE A 218 3.52 13.98 15.57
C ILE A 218 2.49 12.88 15.37
N SER A 219 2.18 12.58 14.11
CA SER A 219 1.25 11.54 13.70
C SER A 219 2.00 10.39 13.01
N VAL A 220 1.66 9.17 13.37
CA VAL A 220 2.17 7.93 12.78
C VAL A 220 0.99 7.06 12.39
N MET A 221 0.85 6.76 11.10
CA MET A 221 -0.17 5.85 10.59
C MET A 221 0.47 4.53 10.20
N VAL A 222 -0.04 3.44 10.75
CA VAL A 222 0.39 2.07 10.48
C VAL A 222 -0.74 1.35 9.75
N MET A 223 -0.51 0.96 8.50
CA MET A 223 -1.49 0.27 7.66
C MET A 223 -1.24 -1.23 7.69
N LEU A 224 -2.30 -2.03 7.80
CA LEU A 224 -2.25 -3.48 7.74
C LEU A 224 -2.49 -3.96 6.31
N HIS A 225 -1.58 -4.78 5.82
CA HIS A 225 -1.74 -5.51 4.57
C HIS A 225 -1.99 -6.99 4.88
N ARG A 226 -3.23 -7.44 4.65
CA ARG A 226 -3.64 -8.84 4.78
C ARG A 226 -3.36 -9.61 3.50
N VAL A 227 -2.80 -10.79 3.67
CA VAL A 227 -2.69 -11.81 2.63
C VAL A 227 -3.69 -12.92 2.95
N TRP A 228 -4.16 -13.66 1.95
CA TRP A 228 -5.02 -14.82 2.21
C TRP A 228 -4.34 -15.82 3.17
N LYS A 229 -5.12 -16.55 3.98
CA LYS A 229 -4.59 -17.36 5.10
C LYS A 229 -3.55 -18.43 4.70
N LYS A 230 -3.61 -18.96 3.48
CA LYS A 230 -2.75 -20.05 3.00
C LYS A 230 -1.76 -19.61 1.91
N HIS A 231 -1.28 -18.37 1.97
CA HIS A 231 -0.37 -17.87 0.94
C HIS A 231 0.96 -18.62 0.98
N PRO A 232 1.43 -19.14 -0.17
CA PRO A 232 2.61 -20.00 -0.20
C PRO A 232 3.91 -19.24 0.09
N ILE A 233 3.92 -17.92 -0.12
CA ILE A 233 5.12 -17.07 -0.06
C ILE A 233 4.93 -15.89 0.90
N ASN A 234 4.02 -14.98 0.57
CA ASN A 234 3.77 -13.75 1.34
C ASN A 234 3.16 -14.00 2.72
N VAL A 235 3.39 -13.03 3.60
CA VAL A 235 2.87 -12.93 4.97
C VAL A 235 2.10 -11.63 5.11
N ASP A 236 1.23 -11.53 6.10
CA ASP A 236 0.69 -10.22 6.48
C ASP A 236 1.85 -9.29 6.87
N PHE A 237 1.72 -8.01 6.53
CA PHE A 237 2.74 -7.02 6.83
C PHE A 237 2.14 -5.65 7.10
N LEU A 238 2.98 -4.72 7.51
CA LEU A 238 2.60 -3.36 7.87
C LEU A 238 3.25 -2.35 6.91
N GLY A 239 2.48 -1.35 6.50
CA GLY A 239 2.98 -0.10 5.94
C GLY A 239 3.06 0.95 7.04
N ILE A 240 3.98 1.90 6.92
CA ILE A 240 4.11 3.04 7.84
C ILE A 240 4.12 4.35 7.05
N TYR A 241 3.34 5.31 7.52
CA TYR A 241 3.19 6.63 6.92
C TYR A 241 3.32 7.68 8.01
N MET A 242 4.14 8.70 7.73
CA MET A 242 4.34 9.84 8.62
C MET A 242 4.14 11.11 7.78
N PRO A 243 3.18 11.97 8.13
CA PRO A 243 2.98 13.24 7.44
C PRO A 243 4.23 14.13 7.47
N SER A 244 4.45 14.90 6.40
CA SER A 244 5.57 15.83 6.28
C SER A 244 5.45 17.06 7.19
N ASP A 245 4.25 17.35 7.69
CA ASP A 245 3.96 18.46 8.62
C ASP A 245 4.12 18.08 10.10
N ASN A 246 4.58 16.86 10.39
CA ASN A 246 4.95 16.45 11.74
C ASN A 246 6.01 17.39 12.33
N GLN A 247 5.76 17.90 13.54
CA GLN A 247 6.67 18.85 14.20
C GLN A 247 7.68 18.13 15.08
N TYR A 248 8.79 17.72 14.47
CA TYR A 248 9.94 17.17 15.16
C TYR A 248 10.89 18.24 15.70
N SER A 249 11.76 17.87 16.63
CA SER A 249 12.82 18.74 17.13
C SER A 249 13.99 18.86 16.15
N ALA A 250 14.92 19.76 16.45
CA ALA A 250 16.16 19.92 15.67
C ALA A 250 17.10 18.69 15.76
N GLN A 251 16.93 17.84 16.79
CA GLN A 251 17.79 16.67 17.04
C GLN A 251 17.20 15.37 16.51
N VAL A 252 16.10 15.44 15.76
CA VAL A 252 15.48 14.26 15.15
C VAL A 252 16.43 13.57 14.18
N HIS A 253 16.50 12.25 14.31
CA HIS A 253 17.29 11.38 13.46
C HIS A 253 16.53 10.07 13.21
N GLY A 254 17.22 9.07 12.65
CA GLY A 254 16.66 7.80 12.24
C GLY A 254 16.59 7.71 10.72
N LEU A 255 16.22 6.52 10.22
CA LEU A 255 16.22 6.22 8.80
C LEU A 255 15.42 7.25 7.97
N ILE A 256 14.23 7.60 8.47
CA ILE A 256 13.36 8.62 7.86
C ILE A 256 13.35 9.92 8.66
N GLY A 257 13.56 9.87 9.99
CA GLY A 257 13.57 11.07 10.83
C GLY A 257 14.65 12.08 10.44
N GLN A 258 15.77 11.63 9.87
CA GLN A 258 16.83 12.53 9.39
C GLN A 258 16.41 13.47 8.23
N PHE A 259 15.25 13.23 7.61
CA PHE A 259 14.68 14.06 6.55
C PHE A 259 13.61 15.05 7.05
N ALA A 260 13.21 14.97 8.32
CA ALA A 260 12.31 15.95 8.93
C ALA A 260 12.86 17.38 8.84
N ILE A 261 14.19 17.50 8.96
CA ILE A 261 14.92 18.70 8.58
C ILE A 261 15.47 18.45 7.18
N GLU A 262 14.76 18.94 6.16
CA GLU A 262 15.13 18.71 4.77
C GLU A 262 16.59 19.13 4.51
N PRO A 263 17.46 18.18 4.10
CA PRO A 263 18.83 18.49 3.77
C PRO A 263 18.93 19.21 2.42
N GLU A 264 20.03 19.93 2.19
CA GLU A 264 20.36 20.39 0.85
C GLU A 264 20.74 19.18 -0.01
N VAL A 265 20.05 19.01 -1.13
CA VAL A 265 20.27 17.92 -2.09
C VAL A 265 20.59 18.51 -3.46
N LYS A 266 21.67 18.03 -4.08
CA LYS A 266 22.06 18.39 -5.45
C LYS A 266 22.19 17.13 -6.29
N VAL A 267 21.51 17.10 -7.44
CA VAL A 267 21.60 15.99 -8.41
C VAL A 267 22.27 16.50 -9.68
N PHE A 268 23.38 15.88 -10.07
CA PHE A 268 24.17 16.25 -11.26
C PHE A 268 24.81 14.99 -11.89
N ASP A 269 25.62 15.17 -12.94
CA ASP A 269 26.30 14.07 -13.66
C ASP A 269 25.32 12.98 -14.15
N VAL A 270 24.30 13.40 -14.91
CA VAL A 270 23.33 12.46 -15.49
C VAL A 270 23.98 11.70 -16.64
N ARG A 271 24.00 10.37 -16.54
CA ARG A 271 24.64 9.44 -17.46
C ARG A 271 23.76 8.21 -17.71
N GLU A 272 24.11 7.40 -18.70
CA GLU A 272 23.40 6.14 -18.91
C GLU A 272 23.63 5.20 -17.73
N GLY A 273 22.56 4.57 -17.24
CA GLY A 273 22.62 3.59 -16.17
C GLY A 273 22.83 2.18 -16.70
N THR A 274 22.97 1.22 -15.77
CA THR A 274 23.14 -0.20 -16.09
C THR A 274 21.89 -0.79 -16.77
N GLU A 275 20.72 -0.22 -16.49
CA GLU A 275 19.47 -0.56 -17.16
C GLU A 275 19.12 0.54 -18.19
N PRO A 276 18.82 0.19 -19.45
CA PRO A 276 18.59 1.17 -20.51
C PRO A 276 17.47 2.19 -20.22
N GLU A 277 16.50 1.80 -19.38
CA GLU A 277 15.34 2.64 -19.02
C GLU A 277 15.59 3.52 -17.77
N LYS A 278 16.76 3.38 -17.12
CA LYS A 278 17.08 4.05 -15.85
C LYS A 278 18.37 4.84 -15.99
N LYS A 279 18.30 6.17 -15.97
CA LYS A 279 19.51 7.00 -16.04
C LYS A 279 20.20 6.98 -14.68
N ALA A 280 21.52 6.97 -14.66
CA ALA A 280 22.28 7.16 -13.44
C ALA A 280 22.59 8.64 -13.23
N ALA A 281 22.67 9.09 -11.99
CA ALA A 281 23.12 10.42 -11.61
C ALA A 281 23.93 10.39 -10.31
N THR A 282 24.63 11.47 -10.01
CA THR A 282 25.27 11.68 -8.71
C THR A 282 24.40 12.59 -7.86
N MET A 283 24.00 12.11 -6.67
CA MET A 283 23.33 12.89 -5.64
C MET A 283 24.33 13.28 -4.55
N GLU A 284 24.48 14.57 -4.30
CA GLU A 284 25.22 15.11 -3.17
C GLU A 284 24.27 15.51 -2.05
N VAL A 285 24.45 14.93 -0.86
CA VAL A 285 23.63 15.17 0.33
C VAL A 285 24.49 15.14 1.58
N LYS A 286 24.44 16.20 2.40
CA LYS A 286 25.25 16.35 3.63
C LYS A 286 26.75 16.06 3.40
N GLY A 287 27.30 16.46 2.25
CA GLY A 287 28.70 16.24 1.85
C GLY A 287 29.04 14.83 1.33
N ASN A 288 28.06 13.92 1.27
CA ASN A 288 28.24 12.59 0.69
C ASN A 288 27.81 12.59 -0.78
N LYS A 289 28.55 11.89 -1.64
CA LYS A 289 28.20 11.69 -3.05
C LYS A 289 27.74 10.26 -3.27
N LEU A 290 26.51 10.09 -3.73
CA LEU A 290 25.84 8.82 -3.93
C LEU A 290 25.46 8.64 -5.39
N THR A 291 25.66 7.45 -5.94
CA THR A 291 25.08 7.10 -7.24
C THR A 291 23.60 6.81 -7.06
N VAL A 292 22.74 7.50 -7.80
CA VAL A 292 21.28 7.35 -7.78
C VAL A 292 20.74 7.08 -9.18
N THR A 293 19.49 6.64 -9.24
CA THR A 293 18.75 6.48 -10.49
C THR A 293 17.78 7.65 -10.69
N ARG A 294 17.64 8.12 -11.94
CA ARG A 294 16.74 9.18 -12.37
C ARG A 294 15.88 8.74 -13.55
#